data_AF-A0A7K1Z7F6-F1
#
_entry.id   AF-A0A7K1Z7F6-F1
#
_cell.length_a   1.000
_cell.length_b   1.000
_cell.length_c   1.000
_cell.angle_alpha   90.00
_cell.angle_beta   90.00
_cell.angle_gamma   90.00
#
_symmetry.space_group_name_H-M   'P 1'
#
loop_
_entity.id
_entity.type
_entity.pdbx_description
1 polymer ?
#
loop_
_entity_poly.entity_id
_entity_poly.type
_entity_poly.pdbx_seq_one_letter_code
_entity_poly.pdbx_strand_id
1 'polypeptide(L)'
;MDAEGLLGEALDTYGREHHHYPVRVVLHKTSQFDDEEISGFESAVDERLIRHLELLWIVYASEGTRLFRKGDYPVLRGTFASIGERCHILYTRESVEFYRVYPGMYIPTSLGIRPAVTERSIEHLAEEVLALSKMLESESARRTAPDYTPSIKEGSRNPEKPPGRRTCSGPLRHVHVAKL
;
A
#
# COMPACT_ATOMS: atom_id res chain seq x y z
N MET A 1 14.82 15.42 -18.43
CA MET A 1 13.40 15.34 -18.84
C MET A 1 12.63 15.86 -17.65
N ASP A 2 11.86 16.93 -17.85
CA ASP A 2 11.21 17.69 -16.78
C ASP A 2 9.96 16.96 -16.26
N ALA A 3 9.60 17.18 -14.98
CA ALA A 3 8.44 16.57 -14.32
C ALA A 3 7.12 16.96 -15.01
N GLU A 4 7.00 18.23 -15.40
CA GLU A 4 5.86 18.77 -16.14
C GLU A 4 5.67 18.04 -17.47
N GLY A 5 6.74 17.95 -18.27
CA GLY A 5 6.69 17.29 -19.58
C GLY A 5 6.33 15.81 -19.49
N LEU A 6 6.84 15.11 -18.47
CA LEU A 6 6.54 13.68 -18.26
C LEU A 6 5.05 13.45 -17.97
N LEU A 7 4.47 14.23 -17.06
CA LEU A 7 3.05 14.08 -16.71
C LEU A 7 2.16 14.59 -17.84
N GLY A 8 2.54 15.68 -18.50
CA GLY A 8 1.82 16.24 -19.63
C GLY A 8 1.70 15.26 -20.79
N GLU A 9 2.79 14.61 -21.19
CA GLU A 9 2.78 13.61 -22.27
C GLU A 9 1.90 12.39 -21.94
N ALA A 10 1.94 11.93 -20.68
CA ALA A 10 1.11 10.83 -20.22
C ALA A 10 -0.39 11.19 -20.27
N LEU A 11 -0.74 12.40 -19.84
CA LEU A 11 -2.12 12.89 -19.87
C LEU A 11 -2.62 13.15 -21.29
N ASP A 12 -1.78 13.67 -22.17
CA ASP A 12 -2.16 13.91 -23.58
C ASP A 12 -2.35 12.60 -24.33
N THR A 13 -1.53 11.58 -24.01
CA THR A 13 -1.73 10.23 -24.53
C THR A 13 -3.06 9.65 -24.04
N TYR A 14 -3.38 9.79 -22.76
CA TYR A 14 -4.67 9.38 -22.22
C TYR A 14 -5.85 10.10 -22.88
N GLY A 15 -5.75 11.43 -23.03
CA GLY A 15 -6.79 12.25 -23.67
C GLY A 15 -7.00 11.88 -25.14
N ARG A 16 -5.94 11.53 -25.86
CA ARG A 16 -6.04 11.04 -27.26
C ARG A 16 -6.76 9.69 -27.35
N GLU A 17 -6.53 8.79 -26.41
CA GLU A 17 -7.13 7.45 -26.40
C GLU A 17 -8.58 7.44 -25.90
N HIS A 18 -8.88 8.23 -24.86
CA HIS A 18 -10.18 8.21 -24.19
C HIS A 18 -11.10 9.40 -24.56
N HIS A 19 -10.61 10.35 -25.36
CA HIS A 19 -11.31 11.56 -25.79
C HIS A 19 -11.79 12.47 -24.63
N HIS A 20 -11.26 12.26 -23.43
CA HIS A 20 -11.44 13.12 -22.27
C HIS A 20 -10.24 13.02 -21.34
N TYR A 21 -9.94 14.08 -20.59
CA TYR A 21 -8.95 14.04 -19.53
C TYR A 21 -9.54 13.38 -18.27
N PRO A 22 -8.70 12.78 -17.40
CA PRO A 22 -9.17 12.27 -16.13
C PRO A 22 -9.57 13.42 -15.21
N VAL A 23 -10.57 13.19 -14.36
CA VAL A 23 -11.00 14.19 -13.35
C VAL A 23 -10.01 14.27 -12.19
N ARG A 24 -9.27 13.18 -11.94
CA ARG A 24 -8.34 13.03 -10.82
C ARG A 24 -7.11 12.24 -11.23
N VAL A 25 -5.95 12.69 -10.79
CA VAL A 25 -4.67 12.03 -10.98
C VAL A 25 -4.04 11.76 -9.60
N VAL A 26 -3.64 10.51 -9.38
CA VAL A 26 -2.90 10.09 -8.19
C VAL A 26 -1.55 9.55 -8.65
N LEU A 27 -0.47 10.16 -8.18
CA LEU A 27 0.88 9.78 -8.55
C LEU A 27 1.59 9.12 -7.37
N HIS A 28 2.04 7.89 -7.58
CA HIS A 28 2.81 7.12 -6.61
C HIS A 28 4.29 7.11 -7.02
N LYS A 29 5.14 7.70 -6.18
CA LYS A 29 6.60 7.68 -6.35
C LYS A 29 7.25 6.89 -5.22
N THR A 30 8.39 6.26 -5.47
CA THR A 30 9.17 5.51 -4.45
C THR A 30 10.22 6.36 -3.74
N SER A 31 10.46 7.57 -4.23
CA SER A 31 11.37 8.56 -3.65
C SER A 31 10.61 9.81 -3.23
N GLN A 32 11.28 10.65 -2.45
CA GLN A 32 10.77 11.97 -2.08
C GLN A 32 10.53 12.83 -3.34
N PHE A 33 9.59 13.77 -3.19
CA PHE A 33 9.33 14.82 -4.15
C PHE A 33 10.14 16.06 -3.80
N ASP A 34 10.77 16.65 -4.81
CA ASP A 34 11.39 17.96 -4.70
C ASP A 34 10.38 19.06 -5.06
N ASP A 35 10.58 20.28 -4.54
CA ASP A 35 9.63 21.39 -4.76
C ASP A 35 9.48 21.74 -6.24
N GLU A 36 10.56 21.61 -7.03
CA GLU A 36 10.54 21.78 -8.48
C GLU A 36 9.67 20.74 -9.18
N GLU A 37 9.73 19.47 -8.73
CA GLU A 37 8.91 18.41 -9.29
C GLU A 37 7.42 18.62 -8.98
N ILE A 38 7.11 19.03 -7.74
CA ILE A 38 5.73 19.32 -7.31
C ILE A 38 5.16 20.44 -8.18
N SER A 39 5.89 21.55 -8.31
CA SER A 39 5.46 22.67 -9.15
C SER A 39 5.28 22.26 -10.61
N GLY A 40 6.15 21.40 -11.15
CA GLY A 40 6.01 20.90 -12.52
C GLY A 40 4.76 20.02 -12.70
N PHE A 41 4.44 19.16 -11.72
CA PHE A 41 3.22 18.36 -11.77
C PHE A 41 1.95 19.21 -11.63
N GLU A 42 1.95 20.21 -10.74
CA GLU A 42 0.84 21.14 -10.58
C GLU A 42 0.58 21.92 -11.88
N SER A 43 1.63 22.49 -12.49
CA SER A 43 1.53 23.18 -13.78
C SER A 43 0.93 22.29 -14.87
N ALA A 44 1.40 21.04 -15.01
CA ALA A 44 0.91 20.12 -16.03
C ALA A 44 -0.58 19.76 -15.88
N VAL A 45 -1.06 19.70 -14.63
CA VAL A 45 -2.46 19.41 -14.27
C VAL A 45 -3.34 20.65 -14.53
N ASP A 46 -2.87 21.83 -14.15
CA ASP A 46 -3.57 23.11 -14.32
C ASP A 46 -3.78 23.43 -15.82
N GLU A 47 -2.74 23.24 -16.65
CA GLU A 47 -2.84 23.40 -18.10
C GLU A 47 -3.94 22.55 -18.75
N ARG A 48 -4.20 21.38 -18.17
CA ARG A 48 -5.17 20.39 -18.67
C ARG A 48 -6.51 20.44 -17.93
N LEU A 49 -6.68 21.42 -17.03
CA LEU A 49 -7.90 21.65 -16.25
C LEU A 49 -8.34 20.41 -15.45
N ILE A 50 -7.38 19.62 -14.98
CA ILE A 50 -7.64 18.47 -14.12
C ILE A 50 -7.92 18.98 -12.72
N ARG A 51 -8.98 18.46 -12.08
CA ARG A 51 -9.49 19.06 -10.84
C ARG A 51 -8.78 18.63 -9.58
N HIS A 52 -8.17 17.45 -9.60
CA HIS A 52 -7.64 16.82 -8.39
C HIS A 52 -6.28 16.21 -8.68
N LEU A 53 -5.27 16.61 -7.91
CA LEU A 53 -3.93 16.07 -7.94
C LEU A 53 -3.53 15.58 -6.55
N GLU A 54 -3.08 14.33 -6.47
CA GLU A 54 -2.57 13.76 -5.22
C GLU A 54 -1.21 13.10 -5.47
N LEU A 55 -0.21 13.53 -4.70
CA LEU A 55 1.17 13.09 -4.80
C LEU A 55 1.53 12.30 -3.55
N LEU A 56 1.79 11.00 -3.71
CA LEU A 56 2.14 10.10 -2.61
C LEU A 56 3.53 9.51 -2.82
N TRP A 57 4.35 9.68 -1.80
CA TRP A 57 5.61 8.97 -1.70
C TRP A 57 5.42 7.68 -0.90
N ILE A 58 5.62 6.56 -1.59
CA ILE A 58 5.46 5.20 -1.08
C ILE A 58 6.83 4.62 -0.72
N VAL A 59 7.02 4.31 0.56
CA VAL A 59 8.27 3.77 1.10
C VAL A 59 8.13 2.27 1.33
N TYR A 60 8.90 1.47 0.57
CA TYR A 60 8.92 0.02 0.65
C TYR A 60 9.99 -0.49 1.62
N ALA A 61 9.92 -0.10 2.91
CA ALA A 61 10.73 -0.67 3.98
C ALA A 61 10.23 -0.15 5.33
N SER A 62 10.34 -0.97 6.38
CA SER A 62 10.06 -0.48 7.73
C SER A 62 11.11 0.55 8.13
N GLU A 63 10.72 1.82 8.27
CA GLU A 63 11.52 2.89 8.89
C GLU A 63 11.67 2.66 10.42
N GLY A 64 12.10 1.47 10.82
CA GLY A 64 12.28 1.07 12.21
C GLY A 64 11.00 0.90 13.03
N THR A 65 9.86 1.41 12.59
CA THR A 65 8.60 1.35 13.37
C THR A 65 7.82 0.07 13.06
N ARG A 66 7.48 -0.66 14.13
CA ARG A 66 6.73 -1.92 14.07
C ARG A 66 5.57 -1.88 15.05
N LEU A 67 4.38 -2.20 14.58
CA LEU A 67 3.21 -2.38 15.42
C LEU A 67 3.18 -3.81 15.95
N PHE A 68 2.92 -3.95 17.24
CA PHE A 68 2.72 -5.23 17.90
C PHE A 68 1.30 -5.30 18.46
N ARG A 69 0.63 -6.42 18.24
CA ARG A 69 -0.63 -6.73 18.92
C ARG A 69 -0.31 -7.41 20.25
N LYS A 70 -1.21 -7.30 21.24
CA LYS A 70 -1.09 -8.05 22.50
C LYS A 70 -1.04 -9.56 22.21
N GLY A 71 0.09 -10.20 22.54
CA GLY A 71 0.39 -11.62 22.27
C GLY A 71 1.33 -11.82 21.08
N ASP A 72 1.51 -13.08 20.64
CA ASP A 72 2.46 -13.45 19.58
C ASP A 72 1.89 -13.34 18.15
N TYR A 73 0.76 -12.64 18.00
CA TYR A 73 0.05 -12.56 16.73
C TYR A 73 0.55 -11.38 15.88
N PRO A 74 0.87 -11.60 14.59
CA PRO A 74 1.22 -10.50 13.70
C PRO A 74 0.04 -9.56 13.49
N VAL A 75 0.32 -8.33 13.06
CA VAL A 75 -0.73 -7.38 12.69
C VAL A 75 -1.50 -7.85 11.46
N LEU A 76 -2.80 -7.55 11.47
CA LEU A 76 -3.70 -7.93 10.38
C LEU A 76 -3.45 -7.04 9.16
N ARG A 77 -3.70 -7.58 7.97
CA ARG A 77 -3.76 -6.78 6.73
C ARG A 77 -4.81 -5.68 6.86
N GLY A 78 -4.51 -4.49 6.36
CA GLY A 78 -5.34 -3.30 6.51
C GLY A 78 -5.22 -2.60 7.86
N THR A 79 -4.23 -2.97 8.67
CA THR A 79 -3.85 -2.16 9.84
C THR A 79 -3.17 -0.90 9.34
N PHE A 80 -3.76 0.25 9.66
CA PHE A 80 -3.27 1.58 9.34
C PHE A 80 -2.92 2.33 10.62
N ALA A 81 -1.75 2.95 10.65
CA ALA A 81 -1.33 3.80 11.76
C ALA A 81 -0.66 5.08 11.26
N SER A 82 -0.97 6.18 11.92
CA SER A 82 -0.34 7.49 11.70
C SER A 82 0.69 7.74 12.79
N ILE A 83 1.91 8.07 12.39
CA ILE A 83 3.03 8.48 13.24
C ILE A 83 3.23 9.98 12.98
N GLY A 84 2.46 10.79 13.68
CA GLY A 84 2.35 12.22 13.37
C GLY A 84 1.57 12.49 12.08
N GLU A 85 1.80 13.65 11.49
CA GLU A 85 0.96 14.20 10.40
C GLU A 85 1.41 13.83 8.99
N ARG A 86 2.70 13.50 8.81
CA ARG A 86 3.29 13.25 7.48
C ARG A 86 3.76 11.82 7.29
N CYS A 87 3.72 11.01 8.33
CA CYS A 87 4.26 9.65 8.32
C CYS A 87 3.16 8.66 8.67
N HIS A 88 2.74 7.88 7.69
CA HIS A 88 1.72 6.86 7.86
C HIS A 88 2.26 5.49 7.48
N ILE A 89 1.72 4.46 8.12
CA ILE A 89 2.12 3.08 7.94
C ILE A 89 0.88 2.24 7.65
N LEU A 90 0.96 1.45 6.59
CA LEU A 90 -0.07 0.53 6.15
C LEU A 90 0.50 -0.89 6.05
N TYR A 91 -0.16 -1.84 6.70
CA TYR A 91 0.19 -3.27 6.59
C TYR A 91 -0.62 -3.91 5.46
N THR A 92 0.06 -4.21 4.36
CA THR A 92 -0.56 -4.73 3.14
C THR A 92 -0.53 -6.25 3.03
N ARG A 93 0.35 -6.93 3.76
CA ARG A 93 0.47 -8.40 3.75
C ARG A 93 -0.42 -9.04 4.80
N GLU A 94 -1.05 -10.16 4.44
CA GLU A 94 -1.75 -10.99 5.40
C GLU A 94 -0.75 -11.64 6.35
N SER A 95 -1.03 -11.53 7.65
CA SER A 95 -0.48 -12.45 8.63
C SER A 95 -1.01 -13.84 8.30
N VAL A 96 -0.16 -14.75 7.81
CA VAL A 96 -0.58 -16.13 7.59
C VAL A 96 -0.84 -16.76 8.96
N GLU A 97 -2.12 -16.89 9.33
CA GLU A 97 -2.59 -17.44 10.61
C GLU A 97 -2.10 -18.87 10.87
N PHE A 98 -1.64 -19.57 9.81
CA PHE A 98 -1.18 -20.96 9.87
C PHE A 98 -0.10 -21.21 10.92
N TYR A 99 0.74 -20.21 11.23
CA TYR A 99 1.86 -20.46 12.13
C TYR A 99 1.50 -20.46 13.63
N ARG A 100 0.41 -19.82 14.11
CA ARG A 100 -0.04 -19.69 15.54
C ARG A 100 1.02 -19.23 16.58
N VAL A 101 2.30 -19.39 16.29
CA VAL A 101 3.53 -19.00 16.97
C VAL A 101 4.59 -18.89 15.88
N TYR A 102 5.38 -17.84 15.93
CA TYR A 102 6.35 -17.48 14.91
C TYR A 102 7.58 -18.43 14.93
N PRO A 103 7.80 -19.32 13.94
CA PRO A 103 8.92 -20.27 13.99
C PRO A 103 10.17 -19.79 13.22
N GLY A 104 10.29 -18.50 12.89
CA GLY A 104 11.46 -17.94 12.21
C GLY A 104 11.29 -16.48 11.73
N MET A 105 12.43 -15.78 11.56
CA MET A 105 12.65 -14.31 11.41
C MET A 105 11.93 -13.54 10.26
N TYR A 106 10.70 -13.85 9.87
CA TYR A 106 9.98 -13.09 8.84
C TYR A 106 8.89 -12.13 9.38
N ILE A 107 9.25 -10.89 9.78
CA ILE A 107 8.28 -9.92 10.34
C ILE A 107 7.55 -9.26 9.16
N PRO A 108 6.20 -9.09 9.20
CA PRO A 108 5.47 -8.47 8.11
C PRO A 108 6.04 -7.09 7.77
N THR A 109 6.43 -6.90 6.50
CA THR A 109 6.90 -5.61 6.00
C THR A 109 5.73 -4.65 5.93
N SER A 110 5.89 -3.49 6.55
CA SER A 110 4.93 -2.39 6.46
C SER A 110 5.23 -1.51 5.24
N LEU A 111 4.18 -0.90 4.67
CA LEU A 111 4.29 0.10 3.62
C LEU A 111 4.20 1.50 4.24
N GLY A 112 5.20 2.35 4.01
CA GLY A 112 5.15 3.74 4.40
C GLY A 112 4.39 4.57 3.36
N ILE A 113 3.49 5.44 3.82
CA ILE A 113 2.79 6.42 2.98
C ILE A 113 3.17 7.82 3.49
N ARG A 114 3.69 8.66 2.60
CA ARG A 114 4.09 10.04 2.86
C ARG A 114 3.34 10.95 1.89
N PRO A 115 2.32 11.69 2.34
CA PRO A 115 1.61 12.64 1.50
C PRO A 115 2.51 13.86 1.22
N ALA A 116 2.65 14.22 -0.04
CA ALA A 116 3.28 15.49 -0.45
C ALA A 116 2.21 16.54 -0.74
N VAL A 117 1.28 16.20 -1.65
CA VAL A 117 0.10 17.00 -1.98
C VAL A 117 -1.12 16.08 -1.88
N THR A 118 -2.11 16.46 -1.07
CA THR A 118 -3.32 15.67 -0.87
C THR A 118 -4.53 16.56 -0.66
N GLU A 119 -5.61 16.28 -1.38
CA GLU A 119 -6.90 16.92 -1.16
C GLU A 119 -7.83 16.06 -0.30
N ARG A 120 -7.70 14.73 -0.40
CA ARG A 120 -8.47 13.79 0.43
C ARG A 120 -7.75 13.44 1.73
N SER A 121 -8.53 12.92 2.67
CA SER A 121 -8.02 12.35 3.91
C SER A 121 -7.05 11.19 3.63
N ILE A 122 -5.98 11.09 4.41
CA ILE A 122 -4.97 10.03 4.26
C ILE A 122 -5.55 8.62 4.41
N GLU A 123 -6.63 8.46 5.16
CA GLU A 123 -7.32 7.19 5.35
C GLU A 123 -7.87 6.66 4.02
N HIS A 124 -8.59 7.49 3.27
CA HIS A 124 -9.09 7.13 1.94
C HIS A 124 -7.95 6.79 0.98
N LEU A 125 -6.86 7.54 1.02
CA LEU A 125 -5.68 7.27 0.19
C LEU A 125 -5.04 5.93 0.57
N ALA A 126 -4.98 5.60 1.86
CA ALA A 126 -4.51 4.31 2.34
C ALA A 126 -5.43 3.15 1.93
N GLU A 127 -6.75 3.36 1.87
CA GLU A 127 -7.70 2.37 1.34
C GLU A 127 -7.45 2.08 -0.14
N GLU A 128 -7.26 3.13 -0.94
CA GLU A 128 -6.95 3.00 -2.37
C GLU A 128 -5.62 2.27 -2.58
N VAL A 129 -4.58 2.65 -1.83
CA VAL A 129 -3.28 1.96 -1.86
C VAL A 129 -3.42 0.49 -1.44
N LEU A 130 -4.23 0.18 -0.41
CA LEU A 130 -4.51 -1.20 0.03
C LEU A 130 -5.29 -2.00 -1.03
N ALA A 131 -6.19 -1.35 -1.76
CA ALA A 131 -6.96 -1.96 -2.84
C ALA A 131 -6.05 -2.27 -4.04
N LEU A 132 -5.19 -1.32 -4.43
CA LEU A 132 -4.19 -1.51 -5.48
C LEU A 132 -3.17 -2.60 -5.14
N SER A 133 -2.83 -2.73 -3.85
CA SER A 133 -1.93 -3.80 -3.37
C SER A 133 -2.45 -5.19 -3.70
N LYS A 134 -3.78 -5.43 -3.65
CA LYS A 134 -4.38 -6.73 -4.03
C LYS A 134 -4.17 -7.04 -5.51
N MET A 135 -4.24 -6.03 -6.37
CA MET A 135 -4.06 -6.21 -7.81
C MET A 135 -2.61 -6.59 -8.13
N LEU A 136 -1.65 -5.87 -7.52
CA LEU A 136 -0.22 -6.15 -7.66
C LEU A 136 0.16 -7.55 -7.15
N GLU A 137 -0.51 -8.02 -6.10
CA GLU A 137 -0.29 -9.34 -5.51
C GLU A 137 -0.77 -10.47 -6.42
N SER A 138 -1.87 -10.28 -7.17
CA SER A 138 -2.35 -11.26 -8.15
C SER A 138 -1.38 -11.48 -9.32
N GLU A 139 -0.63 -10.44 -9.69
CA GLU A 139 0.34 -10.49 -10.78
C GLU A 139 1.71 -11.02 -10.31
N SER A 140 2.16 -10.64 -9.11
CA SER A 140 3.40 -11.15 -8.52
C SER A 140 3.31 -12.61 -8.05
N ALA A 141 2.14 -13.08 -7.61
CA ALA A 141 1.90 -14.49 -7.31
C ALA A 141 2.04 -15.41 -8.55
N ARG A 142 1.88 -14.87 -9.77
CA ARG A 142 2.15 -15.62 -11.02
C ARG A 142 3.64 -15.68 -11.35
N ARG A 143 4.45 -14.74 -10.86
CA ARG A 143 5.90 -14.65 -11.17
C ARG A 143 6.78 -15.40 -10.18
N THR A 144 6.34 -15.61 -8.95
CA THR A 144 7.09 -16.34 -7.92
C THR A 144 6.24 -17.43 -7.30
N ALA A 145 6.04 -18.52 -8.03
CA ALA A 145 5.84 -19.81 -7.39
C ALA A 145 7.24 -20.40 -7.14
N PRO A 146 7.81 -20.30 -5.92
CA PRO A 146 8.88 -21.22 -5.57
C PRO A 146 8.31 -22.64 -5.54
N ASP A 147 9.05 -23.60 -6.10
CA ASP A 147 8.85 -25.05 -5.92
C ASP A 147 9.03 -25.40 -4.43
N TYR A 148 8.05 -25.02 -3.60
CA TYR A 148 8.01 -25.43 -2.21
C TYR A 148 7.30 -26.78 -2.16
N THR A 149 8.07 -27.86 -2.22
CA THR A 149 7.61 -29.18 -1.79
C THR A 149 7.66 -29.19 -0.25
N PRO A 150 6.51 -29.15 0.45
CA PRO A 150 6.54 -29.35 1.89
C PRO A 150 6.96 -30.80 2.13
N SER A 151 8.11 -30.99 2.78
CA SER A 151 8.45 -32.26 3.39
C SER A 151 7.53 -32.43 4.61
N ILE A 152 6.33 -33.00 4.34
CA ILE A 152 5.40 -33.44 5.36
C ILE A 152 6.12 -34.54 6.16
N LYS A 153 6.63 -34.21 7.35
CA LYS A 153 6.83 -35.24 8.37
C LYS A 153 5.46 -35.56 8.93
N GLU A 154 4.96 -36.73 8.55
CA GLU A 154 3.71 -37.33 9.01
C GLU A 154 3.78 -37.59 10.52
N GLY A 155 3.45 -36.56 11.30
CA GLY A 155 3.17 -36.65 12.73
C GLY A 155 1.66 -36.71 12.90
N SER A 156 1.15 -37.91 13.14
CA SER A 156 -0.26 -38.19 13.39
C SER A 156 -0.89 -37.24 14.42
N ARG A 157 -1.87 -36.44 13.99
CA ARG A 157 -2.99 -36.02 14.83
C ARG A 157 -4.15 -35.46 13.98
N ASN A 158 -5.34 -35.92 14.37
CA ASN A 158 -6.67 -35.82 13.76
C ASN A 158 -7.04 -34.47 13.11
N PRO A 159 -7.68 -34.42 11.93
CA PRO A 159 -8.10 -33.15 11.32
C PRO A 159 -9.45 -32.69 11.89
N GLU A 160 -9.43 -31.77 12.86
CA GLU A 160 -10.59 -30.91 13.07
C GLU A 160 -10.65 -29.87 11.94
N LYS A 161 -11.78 -29.87 11.25
CA LYS A 161 -12.12 -29.03 10.11
C LYS A 161 -11.92 -27.55 10.44
N PRO A 162 -11.13 -26.77 9.67
CA PRO A 162 -10.94 -25.36 9.96
C PRO A 162 -12.25 -24.58 9.78
N PRO A 163 -12.57 -23.62 10.67
CA PRO A 163 -13.74 -22.77 10.49
C PRO A 163 -13.60 -21.93 9.23
N GLY A 164 -14.72 -21.73 8.54
CA GLY A 164 -14.79 -21.16 7.20
C GLY A 164 -14.02 -19.85 7.02
N ARG A 165 -13.36 -19.72 5.86
CA ARG A 165 -12.71 -18.50 5.37
C ARG A 165 -13.65 -17.32 5.57
N ARG A 166 -13.37 -16.45 6.54
CA ARG A 166 -13.95 -15.11 6.57
C ARG A 166 -13.26 -14.31 5.48
N THR A 167 -14.03 -13.91 4.48
CA THR A 167 -13.56 -13.03 3.40
C THR A 167 -13.10 -11.71 4.01
N CYS A 168 -11.82 -11.37 3.80
CA CYS A 168 -11.20 -10.12 4.21
C CYS A 168 -11.72 -8.96 3.33
N SER A 169 -12.97 -8.55 3.54
CA SER A 169 -13.58 -7.34 3.01
C SER A 169 -14.07 -6.43 4.16
N GLY A 170 -13.25 -6.33 5.21
CA GLY A 170 -13.52 -5.46 6.36
C GLY A 170 -12.88 -4.08 6.20
N PRO A 171 -13.44 -3.03 6.85
CA PRO A 171 -12.91 -1.67 6.80
C PRO A 171 -11.50 -1.57 7.42
N LEU A 172 -10.79 -0.47 7.15
CA LEU A 172 -9.49 -0.18 7.77
C LEU A 172 -9.56 -0.26 9.30
N ARG A 173 -8.50 -0.81 9.90
CA ARG A 173 -8.33 -0.81 11.35
C ARG A 173 -7.36 0.31 11.72
N HIS A 174 -7.91 1.41 12.25
CA HIS A 174 -7.14 2.59 12.64
C HIS A 174 -6.50 2.40 14.01
N VAL A 175 -5.19 2.68 14.10
CA VAL A 175 -4.45 2.75 15.37
C VAL A 175 -3.69 4.06 15.41
N HIS A 176 -4.08 4.97 16.31
CA HIS A 176 -3.33 6.20 16.55
C HIS A 176 -2.17 5.92 17.53
N VAL A 177 -0.94 6.15 17.09
CA VAL A 177 0.24 6.06 17.95
C VAL A 177 0.73 7.48 18.22
N ALA A 178 0.29 8.05 19.35
CA ALA A 178 0.83 9.32 19.83
C ALA A 178 2.24 9.09 20.39
N LYS A 179 3.20 9.89 19.96
CA LYS A 179 4.56 9.89 20.49
C LYS A 179 4.51 10.47 21.91
N LEU A 180 4.92 9.69 22.92
CA LEU A 180 5.21 10.17 24.28
C LEU A 180 6.53 10.93 24.29
#